data_AF-A0A537TE71-F1
#
_entry.id   AF-A0A537TE71-F1
#
_cell.length_a   1.000
_cell.length_b   1.000
_cell.length_c   1.000
_cell.angle_alpha   90.00
_cell.angle_beta   90.00
_cell.angle_gamma   90.00
#
_symmetry.space_group_name_H-M   'P 1'
#
loop_
_entity.id
_entity.type
_entity.pdbx_description
1 polymer ?
#
loop_
_entity_poly.entity_id
_entity_poly.type
_entity_poly.pdbx_seq_one_letter_code
_entity_poly.pdbx_strand_id
1 'polypeptide(L)'
;VSFLRADGFVVIVFQPVQVRAYAKFVLQHAKNDNIDAVLIARCTAAATDIHEPPDARLAPLAQRLTMIEQLTEDVAQLKTRREACR
;
A
#
# COMPACT_ATOMS: atom_id res chain seq x y z
N VAL A 1 -6.73 3.12 -8.84
CA VAL A 1 -5.43 2.88 -9.51
C VAL A 1 -5.59 2.17 -10.85
N SER A 2 -6.39 1.09 -10.94
CA SER A 2 -6.62 0.38 -12.22
C SER A 2 -7.15 1.28 -13.33
N PHE A 3 -8.09 2.19 -13.05
CA PHE A 3 -8.62 3.13 -14.04
C PHE A 3 -7.55 4.10 -14.58
N LEU A 4 -6.69 4.66 -13.72
CA LEU A 4 -5.58 5.52 -14.14
C LEU A 4 -4.61 4.80 -15.08
N ARG A 5 -4.32 3.52 -14.79
CA ARG A 5 -3.48 2.70 -15.66
C ARG A 5 -4.16 2.36 -16.98
N ALA A 6 -5.48 2.14 -16.97
CA ALA A 6 -6.27 1.93 -18.18
C ALA A 6 -6.28 3.19 -19.08
N ASP A 7 -6.24 4.37 -18.49
CA ASP A 7 -6.13 5.66 -19.19
C ASP A 7 -4.70 5.98 -19.66
N GLY A 8 -3.75 5.04 -19.49
CA GLY A 8 -2.37 5.16 -19.98
C GLY A 8 -1.42 5.89 -19.03
N PHE A 9 -1.83 6.22 -17.80
CA PHE A 9 -0.93 6.84 -16.83
C PHE A 9 0.04 5.81 -16.24
N VAL A 10 1.30 6.22 -16.12
CA VAL A 10 2.29 5.51 -15.29
C VAL A 10 1.95 5.77 -13.83
N VAL A 11 1.68 4.71 -13.07
CA VAL A 11 1.28 4.82 -11.66
C VAL A 11 2.28 4.13 -10.75
N ILE A 12 2.81 4.91 -9.83
CA ILE A 12 3.63 4.46 -8.70
C ILE A 12 2.74 4.40 -7.46
N VAL A 13 2.80 3.28 -6.73
CA VAL A 13 2.08 3.11 -5.47
C VAL A 13 3.10 3.07 -4.34
N PHE A 14 3.11 4.10 -3.51
CA PHE A 14 3.99 4.16 -2.35
C PHE A 14 3.32 3.57 -1.10
N GLN A 15 4.09 2.82 -0.33
CA GLN A 15 3.78 2.58 1.06
C GLN A 15 4.04 3.86 1.88
N PRO A 16 3.26 4.14 2.95
CA PRO A 16 3.48 5.33 3.79
C PRO A 16 4.90 5.45 4.33
N VAL A 17 5.58 4.32 4.59
CA VAL A 17 6.96 4.30 5.07
C VAL A 17 7.96 4.87 4.05
N GLN A 18 7.74 4.65 2.75
CA GLN A 18 8.63 5.12 1.68
C GLN A 18 8.61 6.64 1.58
N VAL A 19 7.42 7.25 1.57
CA VAL A 19 7.26 8.71 1.54
C VAL A 19 7.85 9.36 2.79
N ARG A 20 7.65 8.76 3.96
CA ARG A 20 8.24 9.23 5.23
C ARG A 20 9.77 9.12 5.23
N ALA A 21 10.34 8.06 4.67
CA ALA A 21 11.78 7.92 4.53
C ALA A 21 12.36 9.01 3.63
N TYR A 22 11.69 9.30 2.51
CA TYR A 22 12.07 10.40 1.63
C TYR A 22 11.98 11.76 2.34
N ALA A 23 10.91 12.01 3.12
CA ALA A 23 10.76 13.22 3.93
C ALA A 23 11.96 13.45 4.87
N LYS A 24 12.37 12.38 5.56
CA LYS A 24 13.54 12.41 6.45
C LYS A 24 14.82 12.68 5.69
N PHE A 25 15.00 12.04 4.53
CA PHE A 25 16.16 12.27 3.67
C PHE A 25 16.30 13.73 3.23
N VAL A 26 15.19 14.38 2.88
CA VAL A 26 15.18 15.81 2.50
C VAL A 26 15.03 16.78 3.68
N LEU A 27 15.12 16.30 4.92
CA LEU A 27 14.98 17.07 6.16
C LEU A 27 13.66 17.88 6.26
N GLN A 28 12.59 17.38 5.63
CA GLN A 28 11.27 18.02 5.66
C GLN A 28 10.46 17.51 6.87
N HIS A 29 10.41 18.31 7.92
CA HIS A 29 9.71 17.98 9.18
C HIS A 29 8.27 18.51 9.26
N ALA A 30 7.97 19.62 8.57
CA ALA A 30 6.64 20.21 8.59
C ALA A 30 5.66 19.35 7.77
N LYS A 31 4.44 19.18 8.29
CA LYS A 31 3.38 18.41 7.65
C LYS A 31 2.06 19.17 7.68
N ASN A 32 1.52 19.41 6.49
CA ASN A 32 0.12 19.71 6.23
C ASN A 32 -0.22 19.06 4.88
N ASP A 33 -1.51 19.02 4.52
CA ASP A 33 -1.94 18.29 3.32
C ASP A 33 -1.28 18.81 2.04
N ASN A 34 -1.08 20.13 1.93
CA ASN A 34 -0.39 20.75 0.79
C ASN A 34 1.08 20.33 0.71
N ILE A 35 1.80 20.33 1.84
CA ILE A 35 3.20 19.91 1.92
C ILE A 35 3.32 18.41 1.62
N ASP A 36 2.39 17.59 2.13
CA ASP A 36 2.39 16.14 1.90
C ASP A 36 2.19 15.81 0.42
N ALA A 37 1.27 16.50 -0.26
CA ALA A 37 1.07 16.36 -1.70
C ALA A 37 2.32 16.73 -2.52
N VAL A 38 2.97 17.85 -2.20
CA VAL A 38 4.23 18.26 -2.84
C VAL A 38 5.34 17.26 -2.56
N LEU A 39 5.41 16.72 -1.34
CA LEU A 39 6.39 15.72 -0.95
C LEU A 39 6.19 14.41 -1.73
N ILE A 40 4.95 13.94 -1.89
CA ILE A 40 4.63 12.76 -2.69
C ILE A 40 5.01 12.99 -4.15
N ALA A 41 4.72 14.15 -4.72
CA ALA A 41 5.11 14.49 -6.09
C ALA A 41 6.64 14.46 -6.29
N ARG A 42 7.39 15.04 -5.35
CA ARG A 42 8.87 15.00 -5.36
C ARG A 42 9.41 13.58 -5.20
N CYS A 43 8.82 12.80 -4.31
CA CYS A 43 9.16 11.39 -4.12
C CYS A 43 8.88 10.58 -5.39
N THR A 44 7.75 10.84 -6.06
CA THR A 44 7.39 10.24 -7.35
C THR A 44 8.40 10.59 -8.44
N ALA A 45 8.79 11.87 -8.55
CA ALA A 45 9.76 12.33 -9.54
C ALA A 45 11.18 11.76 -9.30
N ALA A 46 11.52 11.43 -8.05
CA ALA A 46 12.79 10.83 -7.69
C ALA A 46 12.80 9.29 -7.80
N ALA A 47 11.64 8.66 -8.01
CA ALA A 47 11.56 7.20 -8.11
C ALA A 47 12.15 6.71 -9.44
N THR A 48 13.12 5.81 -9.33
CA THR A 48 13.81 5.20 -10.48
C THR A 48 13.24 3.83 -10.84
N ASP A 49 12.72 3.10 -9.86
CA ASP A 49 12.18 1.76 -10.03
C ASP A 49 10.65 1.80 -10.07
N ILE A 50 10.09 1.67 -11.26
CA ILE A 50 8.65 1.70 -11.51
C ILE A 50 8.18 0.27 -11.72
N HIS A 51 7.43 -0.24 -10.75
CA HIS A 51 6.90 -1.59 -10.82
C HIS A 51 5.81 -1.70 -11.89
N GLU A 52 5.88 -2.78 -12.67
CA GLU A 52 4.86 -3.10 -13.65
C GLU A 52 3.47 -3.26 -13.01
N PRO A 53 2.40 -2.98 -13.76
CA PRO A 53 1.05 -3.23 -13.27
C PRO A 53 0.84 -4.72 -12.93
N PRO A 54 0.12 -5.02 -11.83
CA PRO A 54 -0.26 -6.40 -11.51
C PRO A 54 -1.03 -7.05 -12.65
N ASP A 55 -0.83 -8.35 -12.83
CA ASP A 55 -1.53 -9.15 -13.84
C ASP A 55 -3.05 -9.02 -13.67
N ALA A 56 -3.72 -8.55 -14.74
CA ALA A 56 -5.16 -8.32 -14.76
C ALA A 56 -5.97 -9.59 -14.45
N ARG A 57 -5.43 -10.78 -14.76
CA ARG A 57 -6.07 -12.08 -14.47
C ARG A 57 -6.20 -12.36 -12.98
N LEU A 58 -5.39 -11.71 -12.14
CA LEU A 58 -5.42 -11.87 -10.69
C LEU A 58 -6.46 -10.97 -10.02
N ALA A 59 -6.92 -9.90 -10.68
CA ALA A 59 -7.87 -8.96 -10.09
C ALA A 59 -9.19 -9.62 -9.62
N PRO A 60 -9.81 -10.56 -10.37
CA PRO A 60 -11.01 -11.27 -9.91
C PRO A 60 -10.75 -12.21 -8.70
N LEU A 61 -9.50 -12.59 -8.44
CA LEU A 61 -9.13 -13.50 -7.35
C LEU A 61 -8.86 -12.75 -6.03
N ALA A 62 -8.68 -11.43 -6.08
CA ALA A 62 -8.31 -10.62 -4.91
C ALA A 62 -9.31 -10.80 -3.74
N GLN A 63 -10.61 -10.77 -4.03
CA GLN A 63 -11.64 -10.94 -2.99
C GLN A 63 -11.58 -12.33 -2.33
N ARG A 64 -11.27 -13.38 -3.10
CA ARG A 64 -11.13 -14.74 -2.56
C ARG A 64 -9.90 -14.87 -1.68
N LEU A 65 -8.80 -14.25 -2.08
CA LEU A 65 -7.58 -14.20 -1.26
C LEU A 65 -7.84 -13.48 0.06
N THR A 66 -8.49 -12.31 0.03
CA THR A 66 -8.87 -11.58 1.25
C THR A 66 -9.74 -12.41 2.18
N MET A 67 -10.70 -13.17 1.65
CA MET A 67 -11.52 -14.07 2.46
C MET A 67 -10.68 -15.15 3.14
N ILE A 68 -9.72 -15.75 2.42
CA ILE A 68 -8.82 -16.77 2.99
C ILE A 68 -7.94 -16.17 4.10
N GLU A 69 -7.40 -14.98 3.89
CA GLU A 69 -6.58 -14.27 4.89
C GLU A 69 -7.37 -13.95 6.15
N GLN A 70 -8.60 -13.42 6.00
CA GLN A 70 -9.50 -13.15 7.13
C GLN A 70 -9.84 -14.41 7.91
N LEU A 71 -10.22 -15.49 7.22
CA LEU A 71 -10.50 -16.78 7.88
C LEU A 71 -9.28 -17.32 8.63
N THR A 72 -8.08 -17.14 8.07
CA THR A 72 -6.82 -17.56 8.71
C THR A 72 -6.59 -16.80 10.01
N GLU A 73 -6.84 -15.49 10.00
CA GLU A 73 -6.72 -14.64 11.18
C GLU A 73 -7.79 -14.96 12.24
N ASP A 74 -9.04 -15.19 11.82
CA ASP A 74 -10.13 -15.57 12.72
C ASP A 74 -9.83 -16.90 13.44
N VAL A 75 -9.33 -17.91 12.71
CA VAL A 75 -8.92 -19.19 13.30
C VAL A 75 -7.82 -18.99 14.35
N ALA A 76 -6.84 -18.14 14.06
CA ALA A 76 -5.77 -17.81 15.01
C ALA A 76 -6.33 -17.15 16.27
N GLN A 77 -7.20 -16.14 16.13
CA GLN A 77 -7.82 -15.46 17.27
C GLN A 77 -8.69 -16.39 18.11
N LEU A 78 -9.52 -17.23 17.48
CA LEU A 78 -10.38 -18.18 18.17
C LEU A 78 -9.58 -19.21 18.96
N LYS A 79 -8.45 -19.69 18.41
CA LYS A 79 -7.54 -20.59 19.13
C LYS A 79 -6.98 -19.93 20.38
N THR A 80 -6.43 -18.72 20.27
CA THR A 80 -5.88 -17.96 21.41
C THR A 80 -6.94 -17.72 22.48
N ARG A 81 -8.16 -17.34 22.10
CA ARG A 81 -9.27 -17.15 23.06
C ARG A 81 -9.64 -18.46 23.76
N ARG A 82 -9.70 -19.57 23.03
CA ARG A 82 -10.00 -20.88 23.60
C ARG A 82 -8.94 -21.34 24.60
N GLU A 83 -7.67 -21.05 24.32
CA GLU A 83 -6.56 -21.34 25.22
C GLU A 83 -6.57 -20.45 26.47
N ALA A 84 -6.94 -19.17 26.34
CA ALA A 84 -7.04 -18.23 27.46
C ALA A 84 -8.25 -18.45 28.38
N CYS A 85 -9.35 -19.02 27.87
CA CYS A 85 -10.54 -19.35 28.66
C CYS A 85 -10.47 -20.73 29.36
N ARG A 86 -9.36 -21.46 29.20
CA ARG A 86 -9.15 -22.79 29.80
C ARG A 86 -8.24 -22.70 31.01
#